data_AF-A0A2G4EYT5-F1
#
_entry.id   AF-A0A2G4EYT5-F1
#
_cell.length_a   1.000
_cell.length_b   1.000
_cell.length_c   1.000
_cell.angle_alpha   90.00
_cell.angle_beta   90.00
_cell.angle_gamma   90.00
#
_symmetry.space_group_name_H-M   'P 1'
#
loop_
_entity.id
_entity.type
_entity.pdbx_description
1 polymer ?
#
loop_
_entity_poly.entity_id
_entity_poly.type
_entity_poly.pdbx_seq_one_letter_code
_entity_poly.pdbx_strand_id
1 'polypeptide(L)' 'MDFITDLFGGLGNVNFQLIIQVALLAAVVLSGPIVIFLLAAKGGDL' A
#
# COMPACT_ATOMS: atom_id res chain seq x y z
N MET A 1 5.15 -28.94 17.54
CA MET A 1 3.94 -28.45 16.81
C MET A 1 3.65 -27.01 17.15
N ASP A 2 3.91 -26.57 18.39
CA ASP A 2 3.75 -25.20 18.86
C ASP A 2 4.44 -24.12 17.99
N PHE A 3 5.73 -24.29 17.66
CA PHE A 3 6.47 -23.36 16.77
C PHE A 3 5.87 -23.24 15.35
N ILE A 4 5.37 -24.35 14.79
CA ILE A 4 4.72 -24.35 13.47
C ILE A 4 3.35 -23.67 13.60
N THR A 5 2.60 -23.95 14.66
CA THR A 5 1.30 -23.32 14.94
C THR A 5 1.42 -21.81 15.20
N ASP A 6 2.47 -21.34 15.87
CA ASP A 6 2.73 -19.90 16.08
C ASP A 6 3.14 -19.19 14.79
N LEU A 7 4.01 -19.80 13.98
CA LEU A 7 4.45 -19.25 12.70
C LEU A 7 3.29 -19.13 11.70
N PHE A 8 2.47 -20.18 11.58
CA PHE A 8 1.31 -20.18 10.68
C PHE A 8 0.07 -19.51 11.30
N GLY A 9 -0.04 -19.41 12.62
CA GLY A 9 -1.09 -18.69 13.33
C GLY A 9 -0.94 -17.17 13.21
N GLY A 10 0.30 -16.67 13.22
CA GLY A 10 0.60 -15.26 12.92
C GLY A 10 0.29 -14.87 11.46
N LEU A 11 0.37 -15.84 10.53
CA LEU A 11 0.04 -15.68 9.12
C LEU A 11 -1.46 -15.91 8.83
N GLY A 12 -2.15 -16.69 9.66
CA GLY A 12 -3.59 -16.96 9.56
C GLY A 12 -4.49 -15.83 10.05
N ASN A 13 -3.95 -14.86 10.80
CA ASN A 13 -4.68 -13.67 11.28
C ASN A 13 -4.38 -12.41 10.43
N VAL A 14 -3.95 -12.60 9.18
CA VAL A 14 -3.68 -11.48 8.27
C VAL A 14 -5.01 -10.95 7.75
N ASN A 15 -5.33 -9.70 8.09
CA ASN A 15 -6.53 -9.02 7.62
C ASN A 15 -6.31 -8.50 6.18
N PHE A 16 -6.58 -9.36 5.20
CA PHE A 16 -6.47 -9.02 3.78
C PHE A 16 -7.38 -7.86 3.35
N GLN A 17 -8.53 -7.69 4.00
CA GLN A 17 -9.42 -6.56 3.72
C GLN A 17 -8.76 -5.23 4.10
N LEU A 18 -8.13 -5.14 5.29
CA LEU A 18 -7.40 -3.95 5.72
C LEU A 18 -6.23 -3.64 4.78
N ILE A 19 -5.46 -4.66 4.39
CA ILE A 19 -4.33 -4.52 3.48
C ILE A 19 -4.79 -3.93 2.14
N ILE A 20 -5.86 -4.49 1.57
CA ILE A 20 -6.39 -4.01 0.29
C ILE A 20 -6.94 -2.58 0.43
N GLN A 21 -7.65 -2.28 1.51
CA GLN A 21 -8.17 -0.92 1.77
C GLN A 21 -7.05 0.11 1.83
N VAL A 22 -5.98 -0.18 2.58
CA VAL A 22 -4.83 0.73 2.69
C VAL A 22 -4.05 0.81 1.37
N ALA A 23 -3.91 -0.29 0.62
CA ALA A 23 -3.27 -0.28 -0.69
C ALA A 23 -4.01 0.60 -1.70
N LEU A 24 -5.34 0.50 -1.75
CA LEU A 24 -6.18 1.32 -2.62
C LEU A 24 -6.19 2.79 -2.17
N LEU A 25 -6.25 3.05 -0.86
CA LEU A 25 -6.13 4.40 -0.33
C LEU A 25 -4.77 5.02 -0.68
N ALA A 26 -3.68 4.28 -0.49
CA ALA A 26 -2.35 4.71 -0.86
C ALA A 26 -2.25 5.04 -2.36
N ALA A 27 -2.82 4.20 -3.23
CA ALA A 27 -2.84 4.45 -4.67
C ALA A 27 -3.56 5.76 -5.04
N VAL A 28 -4.70 6.04 -4.41
CA VAL A 28 -5.44 7.30 -4.62
C VAL A 28 -4.66 8.50 -4.07
N VAL A 29 -4.15 8.42 -2.85
CA VAL A 29 -3.42 9.53 -2.23
C VAL A 29 -2.12 9.84 -2.97
N LEU A 30 -1.39 8.81 -3.45
CA LEU A 30 -0.18 9.02 -4.25
C LEU A 30 -0.46 9.59 -5.65
N SER A 31 -1.65 9.36 -6.22
CA SER A 31 -1.97 9.82 -7.57
C SER A 31 -1.81 11.33 -7.74
N GLY A 32 -2.19 12.14 -6.75
CA GLY A 32 -2.04 13.60 -6.78
C GLY A 32 -0.58 14.06 -6.82
N PRO A 33 0.25 13.71 -5.81
CA PRO A 33 1.66 14.05 -5.78
C PRO A 33 2.44 13.52 -6.98
N ILE A 34 2.12 12.33 -7.49
CA ILE A 34 2.76 11.77 -8.69
C ILE A 34 2.57 12.71 -9.88
N VAL A 35 1.35 13.21 -10.12
CA VAL A 35 1.10 14.11 -11.25
C VAL A 35 1.92 15.39 -11.13
N ILE A 36 1.94 16.01 -9.95
CA ILE A 36 2.73 17.24 -9.69
C ILE A 36 4.23 16.97 -9.89
N PHE A 37 4.73 15.85 -9.35
CA PHE A 37 6.14 15.47 -9.48
C PHE A 37 6.54 15.27 -10.95
N LEU A 38 5.69 14.59 -11.74
CA LEU A 38 5.93 14.37 -13.16
C LEU A 38 5.83 15.66 -13.98
N LEU A 39 4.91 16.57 -13.65
CA LEU A 39 4.81 17.87 -14.32
C LEU A 39 6.03 18.74 -14.02
N ALA A 40 6.45 18.82 -12.75
CA ALA A 40 7.66 19.53 -12.34
C ALA A 40 8.93 18.97 -13.03
N ALA A 41 9.07 17.65 -13.06
CA ALA A 41 10.24 17.00 -13.70
C ALA A 41 10.31 17.22 -15.21
N LYS A 42 9.17 17.43 -15.86
CA LYS A 42 9.06 17.65 -17.31
C LYS A 42 9.04 19.13 -17.70
N GLY A 43 9.11 20.05 -16.75
CA GLY A 43 8.94 21.49 -17.01
C GLY A 43 7.57 21.84 -17.58
N GLY A 44 6.54 21.07 -17.21
CA GLY A 44 5.15 21.36 -17.56
C GLY A 44 4.59 22.52 -16.74
N ASP A 45 3.42 23.01 -17.14
CA ASP A 45 2.68 24.00 -16.35
C ASP A 45 2.10 23.31 -15.11
N LEU A 46 2.50 23.80 -13.93
CA LEU A 46 2.22 23.21 -12.61
C LEU A 46 0.84 23.63 -12.09
#